data_AF-A0A958G789-F1
#
_entry.id   AF-A0A958G789-F1
#
_cell.length_a   1.000
_cell.length_b   1.000
_cell.length_c   1.000
_cell.angle_alpha   90.00
_cell.angle_beta   90.00
_cell.angle_gamma   90.00
#
_symmetry.space_group_name_H-M   'P 1'
#
loop_
_entity.id
_entity.type
_entity.pdbx_description
1 polymer ?
#
loop_
_entity_poly.entity_id
_entity_poly.type
_entity_poly.pdbx_seq_one_letter_code
_entity_poly.pdbx_strand_id
1 'polypeptide(L)'
;PEMETLVYEISGPGGERLPYSPLYVADTDKSITLNRNESAHGAARIFYGGNGYAFPEAGAYKVTVRYKAERSAPLSLNIIAPRNAAEEKQARLILENNEVGLFLMLEGGDELAKAQEVTDTMLRDYPGSLLSAYLRYARGKNYSVPARNFVSQKPREADLPRAVELLTPLQDSGIQMFYRLKGATTLSRCLQQSGRSPEAVKVLEDLQGRLRGQPRLQPYFAPEVSAQMQKLK
;
A
#
# COMPACT_ATOMS: atom_id res chain seq x y z
N PRO A 1 18.76 -18.05 -14.44
CA PRO A 1 18.31 -16.81 -15.12
C PRO A 1 18.44 -15.63 -14.16
N GLU A 2 19.36 -14.70 -14.42
CA GLU A 2 19.30 -13.38 -13.78
C GLU A 2 17.93 -12.79 -14.13
N MET A 3 17.11 -12.50 -13.13
CA MET A 3 15.87 -11.79 -13.39
C MET A 3 16.26 -10.41 -13.95
N GLU A 4 15.79 -10.09 -15.14
CA GLU A 4 15.98 -8.76 -15.71
C GLU A 4 15.13 -7.77 -14.88
N THR A 5 15.74 -7.16 -13.85
CA THR A 5 15.02 -6.32 -12.90
C THR A 5 15.03 -4.85 -13.29
N LEU A 6 13.93 -4.16 -12.99
CA LEU A 6 13.88 -2.70 -13.02
C LEU A 6 14.84 -2.12 -11.97
N VAL A 7 15.66 -1.17 -12.37
CA VAL A 7 16.54 -0.42 -11.47
C VAL A 7 15.98 0.99 -11.29
N TYR A 8 15.65 1.35 -10.06
CA TYR A 8 15.17 2.68 -9.71
C TYR A 8 16.35 3.55 -9.31
N GLU A 9 16.40 4.77 -9.84
CA GLU A 9 17.38 5.79 -9.48
C GLU A 9 16.62 6.99 -8.93
N ILE A 10 16.95 7.36 -7.69
CA ILE A 10 16.35 8.49 -6.98
C ILE A 10 17.40 9.58 -6.87
N SER A 11 17.03 10.81 -7.25
CA SER A 11 17.83 12.01 -7.02
C SER A 11 17.14 12.88 -5.98
N GLY A 12 17.88 13.25 -4.93
CA GLY A 12 17.39 14.07 -3.83
C GLY A 12 17.40 15.58 -4.14
N PRO A 13 16.99 16.41 -3.16
CA PRO A 13 16.83 17.85 -3.33
C PRO A 13 18.11 18.60 -3.71
N GLY A 14 19.28 18.10 -3.28
CA GLY A 14 20.59 18.65 -3.66
C GLY A 14 21.14 18.10 -4.99
N GLY A 15 20.39 17.22 -5.67
CA GLY A 15 20.82 16.54 -6.89
C GLY A 15 21.67 15.29 -6.65
N GLU A 16 21.94 14.93 -5.40
CA GLU A 16 22.63 13.71 -5.01
C GLU A 16 21.83 12.47 -5.40
N ARG A 17 22.54 11.41 -5.79
CA ARG A 17 21.91 10.11 -6.06
C ARG A 17 21.74 9.34 -4.76
N LEU A 18 20.50 8.99 -4.45
CA LEU A 18 20.14 8.22 -3.26
C LEU A 18 20.08 6.72 -3.59
N PRO A 19 20.62 5.85 -2.72
CA PRO A 19 20.58 4.42 -2.93
C PRO A 19 19.17 3.89 -2.64
N TYR A 20 18.55 3.26 -3.63
CA TYR A 20 17.26 2.57 -3.45
C TYR A 20 17.37 1.12 -3.92
N SER A 21 16.94 0.20 -3.05
CA SER A 21 16.87 -1.22 -3.34
C SER A 21 15.43 -1.68 -3.06
N PRO A 22 14.66 -2.14 -4.05
CA PRO A 22 13.32 -2.68 -3.81
C PRO A 22 13.38 -3.88 -2.85
N LEU A 23 12.61 -3.86 -1.75
CA LEU A 23 12.53 -5.01 -0.82
C LEU A 23 11.73 -6.17 -1.38
N TYR A 24 10.75 -5.87 -2.22
CA TYR A 24 9.79 -6.85 -2.67
C TYR A 24 9.61 -6.71 -4.17
N VAL A 25 9.87 -7.81 -4.86
CA VAL A 25 9.69 -7.97 -6.30
C VAL A 25 8.29 -8.54 -6.59
N ALA A 26 7.41 -8.70 -5.61
CA ALA A 26 6.08 -9.29 -5.87
C ALA A 26 5.08 -8.35 -6.55
N ASP A 27 5.39 -7.07 -6.71
CA ASP A 27 4.69 -6.23 -7.70
C ASP A 27 5.07 -6.62 -9.15
N THR A 28 5.96 -7.62 -9.33
CA THR A 28 6.38 -8.19 -10.63
C THR A 28 5.97 -9.67 -10.83
N ASP A 29 5.27 -10.29 -9.88
CA ASP A 29 4.97 -11.75 -9.93
C ASP A 29 4.01 -12.17 -11.06
N LYS A 30 3.44 -11.21 -11.79
CA LYS A 30 2.74 -11.50 -13.04
C LYS A 30 3.63 -11.11 -14.21
N SER A 31 4.36 -12.10 -14.73
CA SER A 31 4.90 -11.99 -16.08
C SER A 31 3.73 -11.81 -17.04
N ILE A 32 3.68 -10.65 -17.67
CA ILE A 32 2.64 -10.28 -18.63
C ILE A 32 3.25 -10.29 -20.02
N THR A 33 2.66 -11.07 -20.92
CA THR A 33 3.00 -10.99 -22.34
C THR A 33 2.17 -9.87 -22.95
N LEU A 34 2.84 -8.85 -23.45
CA LEU A 34 2.21 -7.75 -24.17
C LEU A 34 2.30 -8.01 -25.67
N ASN A 35 1.19 -7.80 -26.37
CA ASN A 35 1.19 -7.72 -27.82
C ASN A 35 1.88 -6.44 -28.29
N ARG A 36 2.21 -6.36 -29.58
CA ARG A 36 2.76 -5.15 -30.17
C ARG A 36 1.79 -3.97 -29.95
N ASN A 37 2.31 -2.87 -29.42
CA ASN A 37 1.58 -1.65 -29.03
C ASN A 37 0.63 -1.80 -27.82
N GLU A 38 0.65 -2.93 -27.14
CA GLU A 38 -0.04 -3.08 -25.87
C GLU A 38 0.79 -2.44 -24.76
N SER A 39 0.11 -1.83 -23.80
CA SER A 39 0.74 -1.25 -22.61
C SER A 39 0.11 -1.87 -21.38
N ALA A 40 0.95 -2.17 -20.40
CA ALA A 40 0.49 -2.48 -19.06
C ALA A 40 0.77 -1.33 -18.11
N HIS A 41 -0.02 -1.28 -17.07
CA HIS A 41 0.18 -0.37 -15.97
C HIS A 41 0.59 -1.19 -14.74
N GLY A 42 1.63 -0.73 -14.03
CA GLY A 42 2.03 -1.19 -12.69
C GLY A 42 1.97 -0.06 -11.65
N ALA A 43 1.78 -0.43 -10.37
CA ALA A 43 2.00 0.47 -9.25
C ALA A 43 3.31 0.02 -8.57
N ALA A 44 4.15 0.98 -8.19
CA ALA A 44 5.37 0.70 -7.45
C ALA A 44 5.36 1.47 -6.14
N ARG A 45 5.56 0.78 -5.02
CA ARG A 45 5.80 1.41 -3.72
C ARG A 45 7.27 1.74 -3.61
N ILE A 46 7.59 3.04 -3.63
CA ILE A 46 8.97 3.53 -3.63
C ILE A 46 9.33 4.32 -2.36
N PHE A 47 8.51 4.26 -1.31
CA PHE A 47 8.76 5.05 -0.09
C PHE A 47 9.70 4.36 0.91
N TYR A 48 9.84 3.03 0.84
CA TYR A 48 10.66 2.22 1.74
C TYR A 48 11.28 1.05 0.96
N GLY A 49 12.55 0.77 1.20
CA GLY A 49 13.32 -0.26 0.51
C GLY A 49 14.40 -0.89 1.39
N GLY A 50 15.32 -1.64 0.79
CA GLY A 50 16.41 -2.35 1.48
C GLY A 50 17.38 -1.43 2.20
N ASN A 51 17.38 -0.14 1.84
CA ASN A 51 18.18 0.91 2.47
C ASN A 51 17.34 1.80 3.42
N GLY A 52 16.13 1.37 3.80
CA GLY A 52 15.22 2.16 4.64
C GLY A 52 14.32 3.10 3.83
N TYR A 53 13.96 4.24 4.42
CA TYR A 53 13.11 5.25 3.78
C TYR A 53 13.81 5.90 2.58
N ALA A 54 13.11 5.93 1.44
CA ALA A 54 13.66 6.46 0.19
C ALA A 54 13.70 7.99 0.14
N PHE A 55 12.88 8.64 0.98
CA PHE A 55 12.70 10.08 1.02
C PHE A 55 12.86 10.58 2.46
N PRO A 56 14.10 10.68 2.97
CA PRO A 56 14.35 11.00 4.37
C PRO A 56 14.07 12.47 4.72
N GLU A 57 14.11 13.36 3.72
CA GLU A 57 13.97 14.81 3.91
C GLU A 57 12.90 15.41 3.01
N ALA A 58 12.36 16.56 3.41
CA ALA A 58 11.45 17.34 2.56
C ALA A 58 12.21 17.98 1.40
N GLY A 59 11.56 18.10 0.24
CA GLY A 59 12.13 18.75 -0.93
C GLY A 59 11.72 18.10 -2.25
N ALA A 60 12.33 18.58 -3.33
CA ALA A 60 12.07 18.12 -4.69
C ALA A 60 12.95 16.92 -5.03
N TYR A 61 12.31 15.81 -5.43
CA TYR A 61 12.98 14.58 -5.84
C TYR A 61 12.68 14.27 -7.30
N LYS A 62 13.58 13.51 -7.91
CA LYS A 62 13.35 12.90 -9.23
C LYS A 62 13.54 11.40 -9.14
N VAL A 63 12.65 10.66 -9.78
CA VAL A 63 12.72 9.20 -9.89
C VAL A 63 12.80 8.83 -11.36
N THR A 64 13.77 8.01 -11.71
CA THR A 64 13.87 7.38 -13.03
C THR A 64 13.96 5.88 -12.86
N VAL A 65 13.46 5.15 -13.84
CA VAL A 65 13.54 3.69 -13.90
C VAL A 65 14.36 3.30 -15.12
N ARG A 66 15.26 2.33 -14.94
CA ARG A 66 16.07 1.75 -16.00
C ARG A 66 15.70 0.28 -16.18
N TYR A 67 15.54 -0.13 -17.43
CA TYR A 67 15.38 -1.52 -17.84
C TYR A 67 16.33 -1.77 -19.00
N LYS A 68 17.31 -2.67 -18.81
CA LYS A 68 18.42 -2.87 -19.77
C LYS A 68 19.11 -1.52 -20.09
N ALA A 69 19.17 -1.15 -21.37
CA ALA A 69 19.72 0.10 -21.85
C ALA A 69 18.69 1.25 -21.88
N GLU A 70 17.41 0.96 -21.66
CA GLU A 70 16.34 1.97 -21.71
C GLU A 70 16.13 2.65 -20.37
N ARG A 71 15.80 3.94 -20.43
CA ARG A 71 15.55 4.79 -19.26
C ARG A 71 14.23 5.53 -19.43
N SER A 72 13.43 5.53 -18.36
CA SER A 72 12.18 6.29 -18.34
C SER A 72 12.44 7.81 -18.33
N ALA A 73 11.42 8.57 -18.73
CA ALA A 73 11.37 9.99 -18.39
C ALA A 73 11.41 10.17 -16.85
N PRO A 74 12.00 11.27 -16.34
CA PRO A 74 12.05 11.53 -14.91
C PRO A 74 10.67 11.89 -14.37
N LEU A 75 10.24 11.18 -13.32
CA LEU A 75 9.09 11.55 -12.51
C LEU A 75 9.56 12.50 -11.42
N SER A 76 9.04 13.74 -11.43
CA SER A 76 9.31 14.72 -10.38
C SER A 76 8.26 14.62 -9.29
N LEU A 77 8.69 14.62 -8.03
CA LEU A 77 7.81 14.58 -6.86
C LEU A 77 8.34 15.52 -5.78
N ASN A 78 7.43 16.10 -5.00
CA ASN A 78 7.78 17.02 -3.91
C ASN A 78 7.34 16.42 -2.58
N ILE A 79 8.28 16.23 -1.67
CA ILE A 79 8.04 15.76 -0.31
C ILE A 79 7.83 16.99 0.56
N ILE A 80 6.65 17.11 1.16
CA ILE A 80 6.24 18.30 1.91
C ILE A 80 6.64 18.12 3.38
N ALA A 81 7.25 19.15 3.96
CA ALA A 81 7.57 19.19 5.39
C ALA A 81 6.28 19.21 6.25
N PRO A 82 6.31 18.66 7.47
CA PRO A 82 5.20 18.78 8.41
C PRO A 82 4.80 20.25 8.64
N ARG A 83 3.49 20.52 8.70
CA ARG A 83 2.97 21.90 8.78
C ARG A 83 2.96 22.46 10.19
N ASN A 84 3.06 21.59 11.20
CA ASN A 84 3.03 21.93 12.61
C ASN A 84 3.67 20.82 13.45
N ALA A 85 3.90 21.10 14.74
CA ALA A 85 4.53 20.18 15.68
C ALA A 85 3.77 18.84 15.85
N ALA A 86 2.43 18.84 15.68
CA ALA A 86 1.66 17.62 15.78
C ALA A 86 1.89 16.70 14.56
N GLU A 87 1.97 17.26 13.35
CA GLU A 87 2.36 16.50 12.15
C GLU A 87 3.82 16.05 12.20
N GLU A 88 4.70 16.89 12.73
CA GLU A 88 6.11 16.55 12.90
C GLU A 88 6.27 15.34 13.83
N LYS A 89 5.59 15.35 14.99
CA LYS A 89 5.59 14.21 15.91
C LYS A 89 5.09 12.92 15.24
N GLN A 90 4.03 13.00 14.44
CA GLN A 90 3.52 11.86 13.68
C GLN A 90 4.52 11.34 12.63
N ALA A 91 5.15 12.26 11.90
CA ALA A 91 6.17 11.91 10.90
C ALA A 91 7.36 11.21 11.57
N ARG A 92 7.84 11.71 12.71
CA ARG A 92 8.94 11.11 13.48
C ARG A 92 8.61 9.71 14.00
N LEU A 93 7.40 9.51 14.54
CA LEU A 93 6.94 8.18 14.97
C LEU A 93 7.05 7.12 13.87
N ILE A 94 6.88 7.52 12.61
CA ILE A 94 7.01 6.64 11.44
C ILE A 94 8.46 6.59 10.95
N LEU A 95 9.03 7.73 10.54
CA LEU A 95 10.31 7.81 9.82
C LEU A 95 11.53 7.41 10.66
N GLU A 96 11.47 7.57 11.98
CA GLU A 96 12.55 7.12 12.88
C GLU A 96 12.44 5.62 13.18
N ASN A 97 11.50 4.91 12.56
CA ASN A 97 11.20 3.52 12.84
C ASN A 97 11.13 2.63 11.58
N ASN A 98 12.21 1.90 11.30
CA ASN A 98 12.29 1.00 10.15
C ASN A 98 11.24 -0.13 10.17
N GLU A 99 10.80 -0.60 11.34
CA GLU A 99 9.73 -1.61 11.39
C GLU A 99 8.40 -1.05 10.86
N VAL A 100 8.11 0.23 11.11
CA VAL A 100 6.89 0.87 10.57
C VAL A 100 6.96 0.97 9.05
N GLY A 101 8.11 1.33 8.51
CA GLY A 101 8.36 1.36 7.06
C GLY A 101 8.15 -0.01 6.43
N LEU A 102 8.70 -1.05 7.06
CA LEU A 102 8.53 -2.44 6.63
C LEU A 102 7.07 -2.89 6.73
N PHE A 103 6.39 -2.58 7.83
CA PHE A 103 4.98 -2.91 8.05
C PHE A 103 4.06 -2.30 6.98
N LEU A 104 4.29 -1.03 6.63
CA LEU A 104 3.56 -0.36 5.56
C LEU A 104 3.89 -0.96 4.18
N MET A 105 5.15 -1.31 3.93
CA MET A 105 5.60 -1.90 2.68
C MET A 105 5.02 -3.30 2.45
N LEU A 106 4.99 -4.12 3.50
CA LEU A 106 4.45 -5.48 3.49
C LEU A 106 2.93 -5.54 3.70
N GLU A 107 2.32 -4.40 4.08
CA GLU A 107 0.90 -4.29 4.44
C GLU A 107 0.51 -5.23 5.60
N GLY A 108 1.43 -5.41 6.55
CA GLY A 108 1.30 -6.35 7.65
C GLY A 108 2.64 -6.71 8.29
N GLY A 109 2.60 -7.67 9.22
CA GLY A 109 3.76 -8.08 10.02
C GLY A 109 3.40 -8.12 11.51
N ASP A 110 2.96 -9.29 11.98
CA ASP A 110 2.57 -9.51 13.38
C ASP A 110 3.79 -9.45 14.31
N GLU A 111 4.96 -9.83 13.80
CA GLU A 111 6.24 -9.88 14.48
C GLU A 111 6.91 -8.51 14.63
N LEU A 112 6.44 -7.49 13.90
CA LEU A 112 6.97 -6.13 13.91
C LEU A 112 6.43 -5.36 15.13
N ALA A 113 6.87 -5.76 16.32
CA ALA A 113 6.34 -5.29 17.60
C ALA A 113 6.35 -3.76 17.72
N LYS A 114 7.40 -3.11 17.22
CA LYS A 114 7.49 -1.65 17.29
C LYS A 114 6.56 -0.98 16.30
N ALA A 115 6.34 -1.58 15.13
CA ALA A 115 5.33 -1.12 14.20
C ALA A 115 3.91 -1.23 14.78
N GLN A 116 3.61 -2.29 15.54
CA GLN A 116 2.33 -2.44 16.22
C GLN A 116 2.13 -1.35 17.29
N GLU A 117 3.13 -1.08 18.13
CA GLU A 117 3.08 -0.03 19.15
C GLU A 117 2.87 1.37 18.56
N VAL A 118 3.60 1.70 17.49
CA VAL A 118 3.44 2.96 16.76
C VAL A 118 2.05 3.04 16.13
N THR A 119 1.56 1.93 15.56
CA THR A 119 0.22 1.87 14.99
C THR A 119 -0.84 2.13 16.05
N ASP A 120 -0.76 1.47 17.21
CA ASP A 120 -1.69 1.69 18.33
C ASP A 120 -1.68 3.15 18.80
N THR A 121 -0.49 3.73 18.93
CA THR A 121 -0.30 5.13 19.31
C THR A 121 -0.93 6.08 18.28
N MET A 122 -0.66 5.87 17.00
CA MET A 122 -1.19 6.70 15.91
C MET A 122 -2.71 6.62 15.81
N LEU A 123 -3.28 5.41 15.91
CA LEU A 123 -4.73 5.21 15.82
C LEU A 123 -5.48 5.74 17.04
N ARG A 124 -4.85 5.76 18.23
CA ARG A 124 -5.43 6.31 19.45
C ARG A 124 -5.31 7.83 19.52
N ASP A 125 -4.11 8.36 19.29
CA ASP A 125 -3.78 9.76 19.57
C ASP A 125 -4.00 10.66 18.35
N TYR A 126 -3.98 10.09 17.14
CA TYR A 126 -4.14 10.80 15.85
C TYR A 126 -5.13 10.08 14.91
N PRO A 127 -6.36 9.71 15.34
CA PRO A 127 -7.24 8.81 14.60
C PRO A 127 -7.65 9.32 13.21
N GLY A 128 -7.70 10.65 13.02
CA GLY A 128 -8.09 11.33 11.78
C GLY A 128 -6.94 11.73 10.87
N SER A 129 -5.68 11.42 11.23
CA SER A 129 -4.55 11.80 10.38
C SER A 129 -4.44 10.95 9.12
N LEU A 130 -3.85 11.53 8.07
CA LEU A 130 -3.60 10.82 6.81
C LEU A 130 -2.68 9.60 7.03
N LEU A 131 -1.69 9.73 7.91
CA LEU A 131 -0.74 8.66 8.25
C LEU A 131 -1.44 7.52 9.00
N SER A 132 -2.35 7.84 9.93
CA SER A 132 -3.19 6.86 10.61
C SER A 132 -4.07 6.07 9.65
N ALA A 133 -4.54 6.68 8.56
CA ALA A 133 -5.32 5.95 7.55
C ALA A 133 -4.46 4.92 6.78
N TYR A 134 -3.18 5.20 6.48
CA TYR A 134 -2.28 4.19 5.91
C TYR A 134 -1.97 3.05 6.88
N LEU A 135 -1.76 3.36 8.17
CA LEU A 135 -1.53 2.34 9.20
C LEU A 135 -2.78 1.48 9.44
N ARG A 136 -3.95 2.10 9.45
CA ARG A 136 -5.26 1.43 9.51
C ARG A 136 -5.45 0.49 8.31
N TYR A 137 -5.06 0.93 7.10
CA TYR A 137 -5.05 0.07 5.92
C TYR A 137 -4.14 -1.16 6.08
N ALA A 138 -2.85 -0.95 6.41
CA ALA A 138 -1.90 -2.04 6.57
C ALA A 138 -2.36 -3.04 7.66
N ARG A 139 -2.80 -2.54 8.81
CA ARG A 139 -3.29 -3.40 9.89
C ARG A 139 -4.59 -4.14 9.54
N GLY A 140 -5.54 -3.45 8.90
CA GLY A 140 -6.77 -4.09 8.42
C GLY A 140 -6.48 -5.17 7.38
N LYS A 141 -5.53 -4.92 6.48
CA LYS A 141 -5.08 -5.90 5.49
C LYS A 141 -4.42 -7.11 6.15
N ASN A 142 -3.59 -6.90 7.16
CA ASN A 142 -2.94 -7.95 7.93
C ASN A 142 -3.93 -8.85 8.68
N TYR A 143 -5.00 -8.28 9.25
CA TYR A 143 -6.05 -9.07 9.90
C TYR A 143 -6.97 -9.80 8.91
N SER A 144 -7.07 -9.33 7.65
CA SER A 144 -7.92 -9.96 6.63
C SER A 144 -7.45 -11.34 6.16
N VAL A 145 -6.23 -11.74 6.53
CA VAL A 145 -5.62 -13.00 6.09
C VAL A 145 -5.02 -13.74 7.27
N PRO A 146 -4.88 -15.07 7.18
CA PRO A 146 -4.03 -15.81 8.09
C PRO A 146 -2.58 -15.34 7.95
N ALA A 147 -1.87 -15.25 9.07
CA ALA A 147 -0.46 -14.86 9.09
C ALA A 147 0.36 -15.97 9.73
N ARG A 148 1.57 -16.22 9.22
CA ARG A 148 2.51 -17.13 9.86
C ARG A 148 2.96 -16.51 11.18
N ASN A 149 2.92 -17.29 12.25
CA ASN A 149 3.49 -16.90 13.52
C ASN A 149 4.74 -17.73 13.77
N PHE A 150 5.91 -17.11 13.65
CA PHE A 150 7.19 -17.80 13.85
C PHE A 150 7.51 -18.05 15.33
N VAL A 151 6.83 -17.37 16.24
CA VAL A 151 6.99 -17.55 17.70
C VAL A 151 6.18 -18.74 18.19
N SER A 152 4.88 -18.80 17.84
CA SER A 152 3.98 -19.87 18.28
C SER A 152 4.00 -21.11 17.37
N GLN A 153 4.63 -21.01 16.20
CA GLN A 153 4.61 -22.01 15.10
C GLN A 153 3.19 -22.38 14.61
N LYS A 154 2.17 -21.64 15.04
CA LYS A 154 0.78 -21.81 14.60
C LYS A 154 0.34 -20.54 13.88
N PRO A 155 -0.12 -20.64 12.62
CA PRO A 155 -0.63 -19.47 11.92
C PRO A 155 -1.71 -18.77 12.76
N ARG A 156 -1.63 -17.44 12.88
CA ARG A 156 -2.76 -16.65 13.37
C ARG A 156 -3.86 -16.75 12.32
N GLU A 157 -5.08 -17.06 12.75
CA GLU A 157 -6.25 -17.01 11.86
C GLU A 157 -6.56 -15.57 11.43
N ALA A 158 -7.33 -15.43 10.35
CA ALA A 158 -7.83 -14.12 9.96
C ALA A 158 -8.81 -13.59 11.02
N ASP A 159 -8.66 -12.33 11.42
CA ASP A 159 -9.60 -11.64 12.30
C ASP A 159 -10.46 -10.71 11.44
N LEU A 160 -11.46 -11.30 10.77
CA LEU A 160 -12.33 -10.58 9.84
C LEU A 160 -13.10 -9.44 10.52
N PRO A 161 -13.64 -9.58 11.75
CA PRO A 161 -14.27 -8.46 12.45
C PRO A 161 -13.35 -7.25 12.63
N ARG A 162 -12.10 -7.44 13.10
CA ARG A 162 -11.14 -6.34 13.22
C ARG A 162 -10.72 -5.78 11.87
N ALA A 163 -10.58 -6.64 10.86
CA ALA A 163 -10.29 -6.19 9.51
C ALA A 163 -11.39 -5.26 8.98
N VAL A 164 -12.67 -5.63 9.17
CA VAL A 164 -13.82 -4.79 8.77
C VAL A 164 -13.84 -3.47 9.53
N GLU A 165 -13.62 -3.49 10.85
CA GLU A 165 -13.57 -2.28 11.68
C GLU A 165 -12.50 -1.29 11.19
N LEU A 166 -11.30 -1.80 10.87
CA LEU A 166 -10.21 -0.96 10.38
C LEU A 166 -10.42 -0.51 8.93
N LEU A 167 -10.96 -1.36 8.04
CA LEU A 167 -11.05 -1.02 6.62
C LEU A 167 -12.26 -0.14 6.28
N THR A 168 -13.30 -0.14 7.10
CA THR A 168 -14.53 0.64 6.85
C THR A 168 -14.28 2.15 6.79
N PRO A 169 -13.60 2.79 7.77
CA PRO A 169 -13.34 4.23 7.74
C PRO A 169 -12.45 4.69 6.59
N LEU A 170 -11.71 3.78 5.93
CA LEU A 170 -10.86 4.12 4.80
C LEU A 170 -11.67 4.57 3.59
N GLN A 171 -12.93 4.16 3.50
CA GLN A 171 -13.80 4.50 2.37
C GLN A 171 -13.99 5.99 2.22
N ASP A 172 -13.87 6.77 3.29
CA ASP A 172 -14.05 8.22 3.31
C ASP A 172 -12.76 8.97 3.69
N SER A 173 -11.64 8.24 3.78
CA SER A 173 -10.35 8.83 4.14
C SER A 173 -9.70 9.61 2.99
N GLY A 174 -8.76 10.50 3.34
CA GLY A 174 -7.97 11.29 2.38
C GLY A 174 -6.79 10.58 1.74
N ILE A 175 -6.59 9.27 1.96
CA ILE A 175 -5.48 8.52 1.36
C ILE A 175 -5.65 8.37 -0.15
N GLN A 176 -4.55 8.07 -0.83
CA GLN A 176 -4.54 7.89 -2.28
C GLN A 176 -5.59 6.87 -2.74
N MET A 177 -6.24 7.17 -3.87
CA MET A 177 -7.35 6.37 -4.40
C MET A 177 -6.98 4.89 -4.58
N PHE A 178 -5.73 4.61 -4.96
CA PHE A 178 -5.20 3.25 -5.04
C PHE A 178 -5.42 2.45 -3.74
N TYR A 179 -5.10 3.03 -2.58
CA TYR A 179 -5.26 2.35 -1.28
C TYR A 179 -6.72 2.30 -0.83
N ARG A 180 -7.54 3.31 -1.17
CA ARG A 180 -8.99 3.25 -0.92
C ARG A 180 -9.65 2.10 -1.67
N LEU A 181 -9.35 1.96 -2.96
CA LEU A 181 -9.84 0.85 -3.80
C LEU A 181 -9.33 -0.49 -3.29
N LYS A 182 -8.03 -0.60 -2.99
CA LYS A 182 -7.45 -1.84 -2.46
C LYS A 182 -8.02 -2.22 -1.09
N GLY A 183 -8.27 -1.24 -0.23
CA GLY A 183 -8.93 -1.40 1.06
C GLY A 183 -10.38 -1.88 0.90
N ALA A 184 -11.15 -1.27 0.00
CA ALA A 184 -12.51 -1.66 -0.32
C ALA A 184 -12.60 -3.09 -0.88
N THR A 185 -11.72 -3.48 -1.80
CA THR A 185 -11.66 -4.85 -2.34
C THR A 185 -11.31 -5.88 -1.26
N THR A 186 -10.51 -5.49 -0.26
CA THR A 186 -10.22 -6.34 0.91
C THR A 186 -11.41 -6.41 1.86
N LEU A 187 -12.06 -5.26 2.11
CA LEU A 187 -13.25 -5.14 2.95
C LEU A 187 -14.40 -6.00 2.43
N SER A 188 -14.72 -5.91 1.13
CA SER A 188 -15.78 -6.71 0.50
C SER A 188 -15.54 -8.21 0.67
N ARG A 189 -14.29 -8.65 0.53
CA ARG A 189 -13.90 -10.05 0.77
C ARG A 189 -14.12 -10.45 2.23
N CYS A 190 -13.72 -9.61 3.18
CA CYS A 190 -13.93 -9.89 4.61
C CYS A 190 -15.42 -10.00 4.94
N LEU A 191 -16.24 -9.09 4.40
CA LEU A 191 -17.70 -9.09 4.57
C LEU A 191 -18.32 -10.37 3.97
N GLN A 192 -17.94 -10.73 2.74
CA GLN A 192 -18.38 -11.97 2.10
C GLN A 192 -18.03 -13.20 2.94
N GLN A 193 -16.77 -13.32 3.38
CA GLN A 193 -16.30 -14.44 4.20
C GLN A 193 -16.97 -14.51 5.58
N SER A 194 -17.45 -13.37 6.09
CA SER A 194 -18.18 -13.29 7.36
C SER A 194 -19.70 -13.48 7.19
N GLY A 195 -20.18 -13.88 6.01
CA GLY A 195 -21.62 -14.06 5.72
C GLY A 195 -22.41 -12.76 5.52
N ARG A 196 -21.74 -11.61 5.45
CA ARG A 196 -22.34 -10.27 5.28
C ARG A 196 -22.42 -9.87 3.80
N SER A 197 -22.94 -10.76 2.97
CA SER A 197 -22.99 -10.59 1.50
C SER A 197 -23.69 -9.31 1.02
N PRO A 198 -24.82 -8.85 1.60
CA PRO A 198 -25.45 -7.60 1.17
C PRO A 198 -24.54 -6.37 1.33
N GLU A 199 -23.75 -6.33 2.40
CA GLU A 199 -22.80 -5.25 2.64
C GLU A 199 -21.59 -5.35 1.70
N ALA A 200 -21.12 -6.56 1.40
CA ALA A 200 -20.09 -6.79 0.41
C ALA A 200 -20.51 -6.30 -0.99
N VAL A 201 -21.77 -6.51 -1.38
CA VAL A 201 -22.34 -6.00 -2.63
C VAL A 201 -22.32 -4.48 -2.66
N LYS A 202 -22.81 -3.82 -1.61
CA LYS A 202 -22.81 -2.36 -1.52
C LYS A 202 -21.40 -1.76 -1.67
N VAL A 203 -20.40 -2.37 -1.02
CA VAL A 203 -18.99 -1.93 -1.14
C VAL A 203 -18.49 -2.06 -2.59
N LEU A 204 -18.82 -3.17 -3.26
CA LEU A 204 -18.36 -3.42 -4.62
C LEU A 204 -19.07 -2.54 -5.66
N GLU A 205 -20.34 -2.21 -5.45
CA GLU A 205 -21.09 -1.25 -6.29
C GLU A 205 -20.51 0.17 -6.19
N ASP A 206 -20.26 0.66 -4.97
CA ASP A 206 -19.59 1.95 -4.75
C ASP A 206 -18.20 1.96 -5.39
N LEU A 207 -17.44 0.88 -5.21
CA LEU A 207 -16.13 0.74 -5.82
C LEU A 207 -16.20 0.76 -7.36
N GLN A 208 -17.16 0.07 -7.98
CA GLN A 208 -17.36 0.13 -9.44
C GLN A 208 -17.66 1.56 -9.90
N GLY A 209 -18.48 2.30 -9.16
CA GLY A 209 -18.74 3.72 -9.42
C GLY A 209 -17.46 4.55 -9.41
N ARG A 210 -16.62 4.39 -8.38
CA ARG A 210 -15.33 5.07 -8.24
C ARG A 210 -14.34 4.70 -9.35
N LEU A 211 -14.29 3.42 -9.75
CA LEU A 211 -13.39 2.93 -10.82
C LEU A 211 -13.72 3.52 -12.19
N ARG A 212 -14.99 3.82 -12.49
CA ARG A 212 -15.36 4.45 -13.77
C ARG A 212 -14.66 5.80 -13.97
N GLY A 213 -14.43 6.55 -12.89
CA GLY A 213 -13.68 7.81 -12.90
C GLY A 213 -12.15 7.66 -12.87
N GLN A 214 -11.61 6.44 -12.87
CA GLN A 214 -10.17 6.17 -12.70
C GLN A 214 -9.62 5.22 -13.79
N PRO A 215 -9.51 5.65 -15.06
CA PRO A 215 -9.08 4.79 -16.17
C PRO A 215 -7.73 4.10 -15.93
N ARG A 216 -6.79 4.79 -15.26
CA ARG A 216 -5.46 4.25 -14.92
C ARG A 216 -5.52 3.11 -13.91
N LEU A 217 -6.56 3.02 -13.09
CA LEU A 217 -6.70 2.01 -12.03
C LEU A 217 -7.63 0.86 -12.44
N GLN A 218 -8.44 1.02 -13.50
CA GLN A 218 -9.34 -0.02 -13.99
C GLN A 218 -8.64 -1.35 -14.28
N PRO A 219 -7.49 -1.39 -14.99
CA PRO A 219 -6.83 -2.67 -15.31
C PRO A 219 -6.44 -3.49 -14.07
N TYR A 220 -6.24 -2.84 -12.93
CA TYR A 220 -5.82 -3.50 -11.69
C TYR A 220 -6.98 -4.06 -10.90
N PHE A 221 -8.05 -3.29 -10.76
CA PHE A 221 -9.12 -3.61 -9.83
C PHE A 221 -10.36 -4.18 -10.52
N ALA A 222 -10.66 -3.78 -11.76
CA ALA A 222 -11.89 -4.22 -12.44
C ALA A 222 -12.01 -5.75 -12.59
N PRO A 223 -10.93 -6.50 -12.93
CA PRO A 223 -11.02 -7.96 -13.00
C PRO A 223 -11.40 -8.60 -11.66
N GLU A 224 -10.75 -8.17 -10.58
CA GLU A 224 -11.01 -8.69 -9.24
C GLU A 224 -12.43 -8.37 -8.78
N VAL A 225 -12.87 -7.14 -9.00
CA VAL A 225 -14.20 -6.66 -8.60
C VAL A 225 -15.30 -7.40 -9.35
N SER A 226 -15.10 -7.63 -10.65
CA SER A 226 -16.02 -8.41 -11.47
C SER A 226 -16.11 -9.85 -10.99
N ALA A 227 -14.97 -10.47 -10.66
CA ALA A 227 -14.92 -11.82 -10.12
C ALA A 227 -15.59 -11.94 -8.74
N GLN A 228 -15.41 -10.94 -7.85
CA GLN A 228 -16.10 -10.93 -6.56
C GLN A 228 -17.61 -10.76 -6.73
N MET A 229 -18.06 -9.91 -7.65
CA MET A 229 -19.48 -9.72 -7.95
C MET A 229 -20.17 -10.94 -8.54
N GLN A 230 -19.49 -11.71 -9.38
CA GLN A 230 -20.03 -12.96 -9.89
C GLN A 230 -20.23 -14.00 -8.78
N LYS A 231 -19.39 -14.02 -7.74
CA LYS A 231 -19.51 -14.95 -6.61
C LYS A 231 -20.62 -14.62 -5.63
N LEU A 232 -21.19 -13.42 -5.71
CA LEU A 232 -22.23 -12.92 -4.81
C LEU A 232 -23.64 -12.92 -5.44
N LYS A 233 -23.73 -13.35 -6.71
CA LYS A 233 -24.98 -13.61 -7.44
C LYS A 233 -25.30 -15.09 -7.37
#